data_AF-A0A820S2J7-F1
#
_entry.id   AF-A0A820S2J7-F1
#
_cell.length_a   1.000
_cell.length_b   1.000
_cell.length_c   1.000
_cell.angle_alpha   90.00
_cell.angle_beta   90.00
_cell.angle_gamma   90.00
#
_symmetry.space_group_name_H-M   'P 1'
#
loop_
_entity.id
_entity.type
_entity.pdbx_description
1 polymer ?
#
loop_
_entity_poly.entity_id
_entity_poly.type
_entity_poly.pdbx_seq_one_letter_code
_entity_poly.pdbx_strand_id
1 'polypeptide(L)'
;MKNEKLRIQNDESTYLIDPLPTETYKTWLETSDFNVEKCKSDISQLLIDAPHVRSFHARLVPACTTYNDFWSRYYFRLYQLDEDEKKR
;
A
#
# COMPACT_ATOMS: atom_id res chain seq x y z
N MET A 1 3.46 -4.11 -15.01
CA MET A 1 4.32 -3.75 -13.86
C MET A 1 4.63 -2.26 -13.63
N LYS A 2 5.65 -1.62 -14.26
CA LYS A 2 6.11 -0.26 -13.82
C LYS A 2 5.02 0.81 -13.85
N ASN A 3 4.19 0.84 -14.90
CA ASN A 3 3.11 1.82 -15.04
C ASN A 3 1.98 1.61 -14.03
N GLU A 4 1.63 0.35 -13.70
CA GLU A 4 0.58 0.03 -12.73
C GLU A 4 1.02 0.36 -11.30
N LYS A 5 2.27 0.03 -10.95
CA LYS A 5 2.85 0.43 -9.66
C LYS A 5 2.83 1.96 -9.49
N LEU A 6 3.17 2.71 -10.53
CA LEU A 6 3.13 4.17 -10.50
C LEU A 6 1.69 4.71 -10.34
N ARG A 7 0.68 4.04 -10.89
CA ARG A 7 -0.73 4.39 -10.66
C ARG A 7 -1.13 4.20 -9.20
N ILE A 8 -0.74 3.07 -8.59
CA ILE A 8 -1.00 2.81 -7.16
C ILE A 8 -0.37 3.90 -6.29
N GLN A 9 0.88 4.29 -6.59
CA GLN A 9 1.62 5.28 -5.80
C GLN A 9 1.07 6.71 -5.93
N ASN A 10 0.56 7.09 -7.10
CA ASN A 10 0.04 8.44 -7.36
C ASN A 10 -1.46 8.61 -7.06
N ASP A 11 -2.18 7.53 -6.77
CA ASP A 11 -3.60 7.58 -6.45
C ASP A 11 -3.80 7.71 -4.94
N GLU A 12 -4.28 8.87 -4.50
CA GLU A 12 -4.56 9.15 -3.09
C GLU A 12 -5.58 8.16 -2.50
N SER A 13 -6.50 7.65 -3.32
CA SER A 13 -7.51 6.68 -2.88
C SER A 13 -6.91 5.34 -2.44
N THR A 14 -5.72 4.98 -2.94
CA THR A 14 -4.94 3.82 -2.47
C THR A 14 -4.72 3.86 -0.96
N TYR A 15 -4.53 5.05 -0.41
CA TYR A 15 -4.12 5.24 0.98
C TYR A 15 -5.30 5.50 1.92
N LEU A 16 -6.43 5.97 1.37
CA LEU A 16 -7.60 6.41 2.14
C LEU A 16 -8.78 5.44 2.10
N ILE A 17 -8.91 4.67 1.02
CA ILE A 17 -10.07 3.81 0.80
C ILE A 17 -9.68 2.36 1.04
N ASP A 18 -10.41 1.70 1.92
CA ASP A 18 -10.23 0.26 2.14
C ASP A 18 -10.45 -0.53 0.85
N PRO A 19 -9.58 -1.48 0.51
CA PRO A 19 -9.72 -2.28 -0.70
C PRO A 19 -11.03 -3.08 -0.68
N LEU A 20 -11.70 -3.10 -1.83
CA LEU A 20 -12.85 -3.97 -2.08
C LEU A 20 -12.41 -5.16 -2.96
N PRO A 21 -12.89 -6.39 -2.68
CA PRO A 21 -13.77 -6.76 -1.57
C PRO A 21 -13.06 -6.75 -0.19
N THR A 22 -13.73 -6.24 0.83
CA THR A 22 -13.18 -6.11 2.20
C THR A 22 -12.76 -7.45 2.79
N GLU A 23 -13.48 -8.53 2.48
CA GLU A 23 -13.15 -9.87 2.96
C GLU A 23 -11.78 -10.32 2.47
N THR A 24 -11.46 -10.12 1.19
CA THR A 24 -10.15 -10.47 0.62
C THR A 24 -9.02 -9.71 1.32
N TYR A 25 -9.25 -8.43 1.62
CA TYR A 25 -8.26 -7.62 2.36
C TYR A 25 -8.05 -8.14 3.78
N LYS A 26 -9.13 -8.44 4.51
CA LYS A 26 -9.05 -9.02 5.87
C LYS A 26 -8.36 -10.38 5.87
N THR A 27 -8.77 -11.27 4.97
CA THR A 27 -8.13 -12.59 4.82
C THR A 27 -6.64 -12.44 4.52
N TRP A 28 -6.23 -11.51 3.66
CA TRP A 28 -4.81 -11.27 3.41
C TRP A 28 -4.08 -10.79 4.67
N LEU A 29 -4.64 -9.85 5.44
CA LEU A 29 -4.05 -9.41 6.71
C LEU A 29 -3.91 -10.55 7.74
N GLU A 30 -4.85 -11.49 7.76
CA GLU A 30 -4.87 -12.61 8.72
C GLU A 30 -3.98 -13.79 8.30
N THR A 31 -3.91 -14.07 7.00
CA THR A 31 -3.29 -15.31 6.48
C THR A 31 -1.92 -15.10 5.85
N SER A 32 -1.57 -13.87 5.47
CA SER A 32 -0.23 -13.57 4.96
C SER A 32 0.75 -13.27 6.10
N ASP A 33 2.05 -13.40 5.85
CA ASP A 33 3.10 -12.94 6.78
C ASP A 33 3.32 -11.41 6.71
N PHE A 34 2.36 -10.67 6.15
CA PHE A 34 2.47 -9.23 6.01
C PHE A 34 2.49 -8.55 7.38
N ASN A 35 3.49 -7.69 7.58
CA ASN A 35 3.60 -6.86 8.76
C ASN A 35 4.31 -5.55 8.40
N VAL A 36 3.64 -4.42 8.62
CA VAL A 36 4.17 -3.08 8.32
C VAL A 36 5.52 -2.83 9.01
N GLU A 37 5.72 -3.36 10.23
CA GLU A 37 6.97 -3.22 10.97
C GLU A 37 8.14 -3.91 10.27
N LYS A 38 7.90 -5.07 9.64
CA LYS A 38 8.91 -5.78 8.84
C LYS A 38 9.27 -5.00 7.56
N CYS A 39 8.34 -4.18 7.04
CA CYS A 39 8.51 -3.39 5.83
C CYS A 39 9.15 -2.00 6.07
N LYS A 40 9.58 -1.66 7.29
CA LYS A 40 10.08 -0.30 7.61
C LYS A 40 11.27 0.16 6.76
N SER A 41 12.20 -0.74 6.45
CA SER A 41 13.35 -0.42 5.57
C SER A 41 12.87 -0.07 4.17
N ASP A 42 12.00 -0.89 3.59
CA ASP A 42 11.46 -0.70 2.24
C ASP A 42 10.59 0.55 2.15
N ILE A 43 9.80 0.83 3.19
CA ILE A 43 9.03 2.08 3.32
C ILE A 43 9.97 3.29 3.32
N SER A 44 11.05 3.24 4.11
CA SER A 44 12.01 4.35 4.19
C SER A 44 12.66 4.62 2.84
N GLN A 45 13.08 3.57 2.13
CA GLN A 45 13.63 3.70 0.79
C GLN A 45 12.59 4.23 -0.21
N LEU A 46 11.35 3.72 -0.18
CA LEU A 46 10.26 4.20 -1.02
C LEU A 46 9.97 5.68 -0.82
N LEU A 47 10.03 6.18 0.42
CA LEU A 47 9.82 7.60 0.71
C LEU A 47 10.95 8.50 0.19
N ILE A 48 12.15 7.95 -0.02
CA ILE A 48 13.25 8.64 -0.71
C ILE A 48 13.01 8.65 -2.22
N ASP A 49 12.66 7.49 -2.78
CA ASP A 49 12.55 7.27 -4.23
C ASP A 49 11.27 7.88 -4.83
N ALA A 50 10.21 8.01 -4.03
CA ALA A 50 8.90 8.49 -4.45
C ALA A 50 8.44 9.71 -3.63
N PRO A 51 8.88 10.93 -3.99
CA PRO A 51 8.51 12.16 -3.28
C PRO A 51 7.00 12.41 -3.17
N HIS A 52 6.22 11.93 -4.13
CA HIS A 52 4.75 12.04 -4.12
C HIS A 52 4.13 11.16 -3.02
N VAL A 53 4.58 9.90 -2.88
CA VAL A 53 4.16 9.01 -1.77
C VAL A 53 4.54 9.64 -0.43
N ARG A 54 5.73 10.23 -0.34
CA ARG A 54 6.15 10.96 0.87
C ARG A 54 5.24 12.14 1.19
N SER A 55 4.82 12.89 0.17
CA SER A 55 3.86 13.99 0.35
C SER A 55 2.50 13.50 0.85
N PHE A 56 2.01 12.36 0.35
CA PHE A 56 0.79 11.73 0.86
C PHE A 56 0.96 11.25 2.30
N HIS A 57 2.04 10.53 2.60
CA HIS A 57 2.32 10.05 3.95
C HIS A 57 2.36 11.21 4.96
N ALA A 58 3.09 12.29 4.66
CA ALA A 58 3.22 13.44 5.55
C ALA A 58 1.90 14.21 5.76
N ARG A 59 1.01 14.24 4.75
CA ARG A 59 -0.27 14.95 4.83
C ARG A 59 -1.38 14.11 5.45
N LEU A 60 -1.41 12.81 5.17
CA LEU A 60 -2.52 11.91 5.52
C LEU A 60 -2.29 11.16 6.83
N VAL A 61 -1.05 11.02 7.30
CA VAL A 61 -0.72 10.33 8.55
C VAL A 61 -0.28 11.34 9.61
N PRO A 62 -0.90 11.38 10.81
CA PRO A 62 -2.07 10.61 11.25
C PRO A 62 -3.42 11.28 10.91
N ALA A 63 -3.43 12.37 10.13
CA ALA A 63 -4.58 13.26 10.00
C ALA A 63 -5.85 12.62 9.40
N CYS A 64 -5.69 11.76 8.40
CA CYS A 64 -6.79 11.11 7.68
C CYS A 64 -6.80 9.59 7.84
N THR A 65 -5.64 8.99 8.13
CA THR A 65 -5.49 7.55 8.32
C THR A 65 -4.33 7.24 9.26
N THR A 66 -4.34 6.05 9.87
CA THR A 66 -3.21 5.58 10.68
C THR A 66 -2.02 5.18 9.81
N TYR A 67 -0.81 5.16 10.38
CA TYR A 67 0.39 4.67 9.70
C TYR A 67 0.21 3.22 9.23
N ASN A 68 -0.38 2.37 10.07
CA ASN A 68 -0.60 0.97 9.74
C ASN A 68 -1.59 0.82 8.58
N ASP A 69 -2.71 1.53 8.62
CA ASP A 69 -3.73 1.47 7.56
C ASP A 69 -3.21 2.03 6.23
N PHE A 70 -2.45 3.13 6.27
CA PHE A 70 -1.84 3.72 5.09
C PHE A 70 -0.97 2.69 4.33
N TRP A 71 -0.08 2.02 5.05
CA TRP A 71 0.87 1.10 4.44
C TRP A 71 0.25 -0.26 4.11
N SER A 72 -0.63 -0.79 4.97
CA SER A 72 -1.32 -2.05 4.70
C SER A 72 -2.17 -1.98 3.43
N ARG A 73 -2.90 -0.89 3.20
CA ARG A 73 -3.64 -0.68 1.95
C ARG A 73 -2.72 -0.62 0.73
N TYR A 74 -1.61 0.12 0.82
CA TYR A 74 -0.63 0.22 -0.26
C TYR A 74 -0.02 -1.15 -0.62
N TYR A 75 0.45 -1.90 0.36
CA TYR A 75 1.06 -3.21 0.14
C TYR A 75 0.04 -4.24 -0.34
N PHE A 76 -1.22 -4.15 0.10
CA PHE A 76 -2.27 -4.98 -0.47
C PHE A 76 -2.49 -4.71 -1.95
N ARG A 77 -2.50 -3.44 -2.40
CA ARG A 77 -2.60 -3.12 -3.83
C ARG A 77 -1.42 -3.69 -4.64
N LEU A 78 -0.22 -3.68 -4.08
CA LEU A 78 0.94 -4.31 -4.72
C LEU A 78 0.81 -5.84 -4.79
N TYR A 79 0.31 -6.46 -3.72
CA TYR A 79 0.01 -7.89 -3.70
C TYR A 79 -1.03 -8.27 -4.77
N GLN A 80 -2.10 -7.50 -4.91
CA GLN A 80 -3.09 -7.72 -5.96
C GLN A 80 -2.47 -7.62 -7.36
N LEU A 81 -1.62 -6.61 -7.58
CA LEU A 81 -0.91 -6.45 -8.85
C LEU A 81 -0.01 -7.65 -9.17
N ASP A 82 0.73 -8.16 -8.19
CA ASP A 82 1.59 -9.34 -8.34
C ASP A 82 0.78 -10.62 -8.62
N GLU A 83 -0.33 -10.83 -7.91
CA GLU A 83 -1.24 -11.97 -8.13
C GLU A 83 -1.90 -11.93 -9.51
N ASP A 84 -2.27 -10.75 -10.00
CA ASP A 84 -2.84 -10.58 -11.34
C ASP A 84 -1.79 -10.85 -12.42
N GLU A 85 -0.52 -10.50 -12.19
CA GLU A 85 0.58 -10.81 -13.11
C GLU A 85 0.88 -12.31 -13.17
N LYS A 86 0.84 -13.04 -12.05
CA LYS A 86 1.03 -14.51 -12.03
C LYS A 86 -0.04 -15.29 -12.79
N LYS A 87 -1.24 -14.71 -12.95
CA LYS A 87 -2.38 -15.33 -13.64
C LYS A 87 -2.41 -15.04 -15.14
N ARG A 88 -1.59 -14.11 -15.63
CA ARG A 88 -1.45 -13.76 -17.06
C ARG A 88 -0.42 -14.66 -17.74
#